data_AF-A0A933BD97-F1
#
_entry.id   AF-A0A933BD97-F1
#
_cell.length_a   1.000
_cell.length_b   1.000
_cell.length_c   1.000
_cell.angle_alpha   90.00
_cell.angle_beta   90.00
_cell.angle_gamma   90.00
#
_symmetry.space_group_name_H-M   'P 1'
#
loop_
_entity.id
_entity.type
_entity.pdbx_description
1 polymer ?
#
loop_
_entity_poly.entity_id
_entity_poly.type
_entity_poly.pdbx_seq_one_letter_code
_entity_poly.pdbx_strand_id
1 'polypeptide(L)'
;MSAHAAGEMTGRESAHTAASSAVGVGGSGHAATALPEPEPRTATGVPTGRLGIWWFLASEIVIFGGLIVTYILFHMRHPEWGEEARHTITAAGALNTFVLLTSSLTMVLAHAAIGLGKRHHADLYLSATRILGGVFLIVKAFEYGREITEGHTPVSGLFWSFYYAMTGLHALHVVAGIIVNLILLPGGRTPRRLE
;
A
#
# COMPACT_ATOMS: atom_id res chain seq x y z
N MET A 1 47.92 -3.34 -64.80
CA MET A 1 47.16 -2.90 -63.61
C MET A 1 47.22 -4.00 -62.56
N SER A 2 48.01 -3.77 -61.50
CA SER A 2 47.99 -4.34 -60.12
C SER A 2 47.86 -5.87 -59.91
N ALA A 3 48.90 -6.63 -59.52
CA ALA A 3 49.48 -6.86 -58.16
C ALA A 3 48.43 -7.40 -57.15
N HIS A 4 48.38 -8.66 -56.67
CA HIS A 4 49.32 -9.67 -56.10
C HIS A 4 49.78 -9.40 -54.64
N ALA A 5 49.69 -10.47 -53.81
CA ALA A 5 50.05 -10.66 -52.38
C ALA A 5 48.88 -10.52 -51.37
N ALA A 6 48.43 -11.52 -50.58
CA ALA A 6 48.99 -12.71 -49.91
C ALA A 6 49.83 -12.44 -48.64
N GLY A 7 49.50 -13.17 -47.55
CA GLY A 7 50.26 -13.28 -46.28
C GLY A 7 49.70 -12.40 -45.15
N GLU A 8 49.56 -12.81 -43.89
CA GLU A 8 50.06 -14.00 -43.19
C GLU A 8 49.38 -14.08 -41.80
N MET A 9 49.29 -15.31 -41.28
CA MET A 9 48.90 -15.66 -39.91
C MET A 9 49.96 -15.24 -38.87
N THR A 10 49.63 -15.45 -37.58
CA THR A 10 50.54 -15.59 -36.41
C THR A 10 50.67 -14.28 -35.62
N GLY A 11 50.38 -14.17 -34.32
CA GLY A 11 50.37 -15.14 -33.23
C GLY A 11 51.46 -14.75 -32.23
N ARG A 12 51.07 -14.30 -31.01
CA ARG A 12 51.93 -14.12 -29.82
C ARG A 12 52.95 -12.96 -30.01
N GLU A 13 53.27 -12.10 -29.04
CA GLU A 13 53.86 -12.37 -27.74
C GLU A 13 54.03 -11.01 -27.01
N SER A 14 53.91 -11.04 -25.68
CA SER A 14 54.71 -10.28 -24.69
C SER A 14 55.28 -8.91 -25.09
N ALA A 15 54.88 -7.81 -24.43
CA ALA A 15 55.42 -7.36 -23.14
C ALA A 15 56.89 -6.91 -23.20
N HIS A 16 57.22 -5.88 -22.40
CA HIS A 16 58.54 -5.30 -22.12
C HIS A 16 58.98 -4.24 -23.15
N THR A 17 59.07 -2.94 -22.85
CA THR A 17 59.97 -2.22 -21.91
C THR A 17 60.35 -0.93 -22.69
N ALA A 18 60.44 0.32 -22.21
CA ALA A 18 60.64 0.89 -20.90
C ALA A 18 60.24 2.38 -20.88
N ALA A 19 59.90 2.85 -19.67
CA ALA A 19 60.37 4.08 -19.03
C ALA A 19 60.02 5.47 -19.62
N SER A 20 59.22 6.24 -18.87
CA SER A 20 59.71 7.52 -18.33
C SER A 20 58.98 7.90 -17.04
N SER A 21 59.80 8.08 -16.02
CA SER A 21 59.57 8.49 -14.64
C SER A 21 58.85 9.83 -14.46
N ALA A 22 57.95 9.90 -13.48
CA ALA A 22 57.75 11.10 -12.67
C ALA A 22 57.38 10.69 -11.24
N VAL A 23 58.31 10.96 -10.33
CA VAL A 23 58.22 10.84 -8.89
C VAL A 23 57.28 11.93 -8.36
N GLY A 24 56.34 11.56 -7.50
CA GLY A 24 55.46 12.46 -6.76
C GLY A 24 55.23 11.92 -5.35
N VAL A 25 55.94 12.52 -4.39
CA VAL A 25 55.95 12.20 -2.96
C VAL A 25 54.70 12.76 -2.27
N GLY A 26 54.14 12.00 -1.31
CA GLY A 26 53.47 12.55 -0.13
C GLY A 26 51.94 12.55 -0.14
N GLY A 27 51.35 11.74 0.74
CA GLY A 27 49.92 11.79 1.02
C GLY A 27 49.39 10.58 1.78
N SER A 28 49.75 10.45 3.06
CA SER A 28 49.06 9.58 4.02
C SER A 28 47.65 10.12 4.28
N GLY A 29 46.73 9.87 3.34
CA GLY A 29 45.29 10.03 3.52
C GLY A 29 44.69 8.65 3.73
N HIS A 30 44.05 8.45 4.88
CA HIS A 30 43.32 7.23 5.19
C HIS A 30 42.36 6.92 4.03
N ALA A 31 42.58 5.78 3.36
CA ALA A 31 41.59 5.19 2.50
C ALA A 31 40.33 4.99 3.34
N ALA A 32 39.38 5.91 3.22
CA ALA A 32 38.04 5.70 3.74
C ALA A 32 37.52 4.46 3.00
N THR A 33 37.60 3.32 3.69
CA THR A 33 36.91 2.10 3.31
C THR A 33 35.47 2.49 3.08
N ALA A 34 35.08 2.62 1.81
CA ALA A 34 33.68 2.73 1.44
C ALA A 34 33.01 1.52 2.07
N LEU A 35 32.22 1.75 3.12
CA LEU A 35 31.47 0.68 3.75
C LEU A 35 30.62 0.07 2.64
N PRO A 36 30.61 -1.26 2.47
CA PRO A 36 29.78 -1.89 1.47
C PRO A 36 28.35 -1.36 1.65
N GLU A 37 27.83 -0.75 0.59
CA GLU A 37 26.42 -0.38 0.49
C GLU A 37 25.61 -1.56 1.01
N PRO A 38 24.63 -1.36 1.92
CA PRO A 38 23.89 -2.45 2.50
C PRO A 38 23.24 -3.26 1.37
N GLU A 39 23.77 -4.46 1.15
CA GLU A 39 23.27 -5.45 0.19
C GLU A 39 21.74 -5.45 0.20
N PRO A 40 21.08 -5.35 -0.97
CA PRO A 40 19.63 -5.38 -1.03
C PRO A 40 19.16 -6.67 -0.34
N ARG A 41 18.41 -6.54 0.75
CA ARG A 41 17.95 -7.64 1.62
C ARG A 41 16.90 -8.56 0.96
N THR A 42 16.98 -8.78 -0.35
CA THR A 42 16.02 -9.56 -1.12
C THR A 42 16.69 -10.17 -2.36
N ALA A 43 16.65 -11.50 -2.48
CA ALA A 43 17.18 -12.24 -3.64
C ALA A 43 16.50 -11.86 -4.98
N THR A 44 15.38 -11.13 -4.94
CA THR A 44 14.57 -10.71 -6.08
C THR A 44 14.74 -9.22 -6.45
N GLY A 45 15.55 -8.45 -5.72
CA GLY A 45 15.75 -7.01 -5.96
C GLY A 45 14.55 -6.10 -5.63
N VAL A 46 13.43 -6.67 -5.15
CA VAL A 46 12.23 -5.91 -4.74
C VAL A 46 12.33 -5.52 -3.26
N PRO A 47 12.02 -4.27 -2.86
CA PRO A 47 12.02 -3.89 -1.44
C PRO A 47 11.12 -4.81 -0.60
N THR A 48 11.65 -5.35 0.50
CA THR A 48 10.93 -6.27 1.41
C THR A 48 9.58 -5.72 1.87
N GLY A 49 9.49 -4.40 2.10
CA GLY A 49 8.23 -3.74 2.45
C GLY A 49 7.15 -3.84 1.36
N ARG A 50 7.54 -3.74 0.08
CA ARG A 50 6.59 -3.87 -1.04
C ARG A 50 6.06 -5.29 -1.15
N LEU A 51 6.91 -6.29 -0.91
CA LEU A 51 6.52 -7.70 -0.88
C LEU A 51 5.52 -7.97 0.27
N GLY A 52 5.78 -7.40 1.45
CA GLY A 52 4.90 -7.50 2.61
C GLY A 52 3.50 -6.93 2.35
N ILE A 53 3.40 -5.78 1.67
CA ILE A 53 2.10 -5.18 1.31
C ILE A 53 1.34 -6.08 0.34
N TRP A 54 2.01 -6.67 -0.66
CA TRP A 54 1.36 -7.61 -1.60
C TRP A 54 0.82 -8.85 -0.92
N TRP A 55 1.58 -9.43 0.02
CA TRP A 55 1.14 -10.58 0.79
C TRP A 55 -0.06 -10.25 1.69
N PHE A 56 0.00 -9.10 2.36
CA PHE A 56 -1.11 -8.60 3.18
C PHE A 56 -2.38 -8.42 2.34
N LEU A 57 -2.29 -7.76 1.18
CA LEU A 57 -3.41 -7.58 0.25
C LEU A 57 -3.99 -8.92 -0.22
N ALA A 58 -3.14 -9.90 -0.55
CA ALA A 58 -3.59 -11.23 -0.93
C ALA A 58 -4.38 -11.92 0.19
N SER A 59 -3.92 -11.79 1.45
CA SER A 59 -4.62 -12.38 2.61
C SER A 59 -5.99 -11.77 2.86
N GLU A 60 -6.11 -10.44 2.73
CA GLU A 60 -7.38 -9.71 2.88
C GLU A 60 -8.39 -10.13 1.80
N ILE A 61 -7.93 -10.30 0.54
CA ILE A 61 -8.78 -10.77 -0.56
C ILE A 61 -9.34 -12.17 -0.26
N VAL A 62 -8.55 -13.07 0.32
CA VAL A 62 -9.01 -14.42 0.67
C VAL A 62 -10.03 -14.39 1.81
N ILE A 63 -9.79 -13.58 2.85
CA ILE A 63 -10.70 -13.47 4.00
C ILE A 63 -12.05 -12.89 3.55
N PHE A 64 -12.05 -11.73 2.88
CA PHE A 64 -13.27 -11.10 2.39
C PHE A 64 -13.93 -11.91 1.28
N GLY A 65 -13.15 -12.47 0.35
CA GLY A 65 -13.64 -13.31 -0.73
C GLY A 65 -14.34 -14.56 -0.21
N GLY A 66 -13.76 -15.23 0.80
CA GLY A 66 -14.39 -16.37 1.45
C GLY A 66 -15.73 -16.01 2.09
N LEU A 67 -15.79 -14.92 2.85
CA LEU A 67 -17.02 -14.42 3.47
C LEU A 67 -18.11 -14.08 2.45
N ILE A 68 -17.76 -13.44 1.34
CA ILE A 68 -18.70 -13.09 0.27
C ILE A 68 -19.20 -14.37 -0.43
N VAL A 69 -18.32 -15.33 -0.75
CA VAL A 69 -18.72 -16.59 -1.38
C VAL A 69 -19.67 -17.37 -0.47
N THR A 70 -19.36 -17.47 0.82
CA THR A 70 -20.27 -18.12 1.79
C THR A 70 -21.61 -17.39 1.84
N TYR A 71 -21.63 -16.06 1.91
CA TYR A 71 -22.87 -15.28 1.88
C TYR A 71 -23.71 -15.57 0.62
N ILE A 72 -23.10 -15.57 -0.58
CA ILE A 72 -23.81 -15.85 -1.84
C ILE A 72 -24.41 -17.26 -1.83
N LEU A 73 -23.64 -18.27 -1.40
CA LEU A 73 -24.11 -19.66 -1.37
C LEU A 73 -25.30 -19.85 -0.43
N PHE A 74 -25.30 -19.20 0.74
CA PHE A 74 -26.44 -19.24 1.65
C PHE A 74 -27.61 -18.41 1.14
N HIS A 75 -27.36 -17.24 0.54
CA HIS A 75 -28.41 -16.40 -0.04
C HIS A 75 -29.17 -17.12 -1.17
N MET A 76 -28.48 -17.91 -2.01
CA MET A 76 -29.12 -18.71 -3.05
C MET A 76 -30.01 -19.84 -2.50
N ARG A 77 -29.81 -20.27 -1.25
CA ARG A 77 -30.58 -21.35 -0.62
C ARG A 77 -31.69 -20.87 0.30
N HIS A 78 -31.72 -19.57 0.63
CA HIS A 78 -32.69 -18.94 1.52
C HIS A 78 -33.38 -17.74 0.82
N PRO A 79 -34.36 -17.99 -0.07
CA PRO A 79 -35.09 -16.93 -0.78
C PRO A 79 -35.79 -15.92 0.15
N GLU A 80 -36.08 -16.29 1.40
CA GLU A 80 -36.60 -15.45 2.47
C GLU A 80 -35.66 -14.30 2.91
N TRP A 81 -34.35 -14.37 2.63
CA TRP A 81 -33.39 -13.30 2.98
C TRP A 81 -33.56 -12.02 2.17
N GLY A 82 -34.25 -12.08 1.02
CA GLY A 82 -34.59 -10.89 0.24
C GLY A 82 -35.63 -9.99 0.89
N GLU A 83 -36.43 -10.51 1.83
CA GLU A 83 -37.40 -9.77 2.63
C GLU A 83 -36.70 -9.04 3.79
N GLU A 84 -35.77 -9.71 4.46
CA GLU A 84 -34.98 -9.16 5.57
C GLU A 84 -34.03 -8.03 5.14
N ALA A 85 -33.43 -8.14 3.94
CA ALA A 85 -32.58 -7.11 3.37
C ALA A 85 -33.30 -5.77 3.08
N ARG A 86 -34.64 -5.76 3.00
CA ARG A 86 -35.43 -4.54 2.81
C ARG A 86 -35.54 -3.67 4.06
N HIS A 87 -35.21 -4.22 5.23
CA HIS A 87 -35.20 -3.45 6.48
C HIS A 87 -33.94 -2.58 6.64
N THR A 88 -32.90 -2.81 5.81
CA THR A 88 -31.68 -2.00 5.83
C THR A 88 -31.88 -0.68 5.09
N ILE A 89 -31.41 0.43 5.68
CA ILE A 89 -31.55 1.76 5.08
C ILE A 89 -30.56 1.89 3.91
N THR A 90 -31.06 1.69 2.70
CA THR A 90 -30.30 1.86 1.44
C THR A 90 -29.69 3.25 1.30
N ALA A 91 -30.32 4.29 1.84
CA ALA A 91 -29.78 5.66 1.85
C ALA A 91 -28.51 5.82 2.72
N ALA A 92 -28.45 5.15 3.87
CA ALA A 92 -27.26 5.15 4.74
C ALA A 92 -26.14 4.32 4.10
N GLY A 93 -26.48 3.22 3.43
CA GLY A 93 -25.56 2.47 2.57
C GLY A 93 -24.97 3.34 1.45
N ALA A 94 -25.81 4.06 0.71
CA ALA A 94 -25.39 4.93 -0.39
C ALA A 94 -24.47 6.08 0.08
N LEU A 95 -24.80 6.71 1.21
CA LEU A 95 -23.97 7.75 1.82
C LEU A 95 -22.61 7.20 2.24
N ASN A 96 -22.57 6.00 2.82
CA ASN A 96 -21.33 5.33 3.19
C ASN A 96 -20.46 5.01 1.95
N THR A 97 -21.05 4.53 0.86
CA THR A 97 -20.32 4.32 -0.40
C THR A 97 -19.76 5.63 -0.95
N PHE A 98 -20.53 6.72 -0.92
CA PHE A 98 -20.06 8.03 -1.36
C PHE A 98 -18.88 8.54 -0.52
N VAL A 99 -18.95 8.40 0.80
CA VAL A 99 -17.86 8.75 1.72
C VAL A 99 -16.61 7.92 1.43
N LEU A 100 -16.75 6.61 1.19
CA LEU A 100 -15.63 5.73 0.87
C LEU A 100 -14.99 6.04 -0.49
N LEU A 101 -15.79 6.32 -1.51
CA LEU A 101 -15.29 6.74 -2.83
C LEU A 101 -14.51 8.06 -2.74
N THR A 102 -15.05 9.02 -1.98
CA THR A 102 -14.38 10.29 -1.75
C THR A 102 -13.07 10.11 -0.97
N SER A 103 -13.05 9.21 0.01
CA SER A 103 -11.86 8.85 0.80
C SER A 103 -10.76 8.18 -0.04
N SER A 104 -11.15 7.30 -0.98
CA SER A 104 -10.22 6.69 -1.93
C SER A 104 -9.61 7.75 -2.85
N LEU A 105 -10.43 8.67 -3.35
CA LEU A 105 -9.97 9.80 -4.17
C LEU A 105 -8.96 10.66 -3.42
N THR A 106 -9.24 11.04 -2.16
CA THR A 106 -8.29 11.86 -1.37
C THR A 106 -6.96 11.15 -1.14
N MET A 107 -6.95 9.82 -0.96
CA MET A 107 -5.71 9.05 -0.83
C MET A 107 -4.86 9.07 -2.12
N VAL A 108 -5.49 8.97 -3.29
CA VAL A 108 -4.78 9.06 -4.59
C VAL A 108 -4.25 10.47 -4.84
N LEU A 109 -5.02 11.51 -4.51
CA LEU A 109 -4.53 12.89 -4.59
C LEU A 109 -3.37 13.15 -3.63
N ALA A 110 -3.39 12.56 -2.43
CA ALA A 110 -2.26 12.63 -1.50
C ALA A 110 -0.99 12.02 -2.13
N HIS A 111 -1.11 10.84 -2.75
CA HIS A 111 0.00 10.18 -3.43
C HIS A 111 0.56 11.04 -4.58
N ALA A 112 -0.31 11.63 -5.40
CA ALA A 112 0.10 12.54 -6.48
C ALA A 112 0.78 13.80 -5.95
N ALA A 113 0.28 14.39 -4.85
CA ALA A 113 0.86 15.57 -4.22
C ALA A 113 2.27 15.32 -3.66
N ILE A 114 2.53 14.12 -3.14
CA ILE A 114 3.88 13.68 -2.71
C ILE A 114 4.82 13.61 -3.91
N GLY A 115 4.37 13.05 -5.04
CA GLY A 115 5.15 13.00 -6.29
C GLY A 115 5.52 14.38 -6.84
N LEU A 116 4.66 15.39 -6.61
CA LEU A 116 4.88 16.79 -7.01
C LEU A 116 5.65 17.62 -5.96
N GLY A 117 6.13 17.01 -4.87
CA GLY A 117 6.85 17.71 -3.80
C GLY A 117 5.99 18.64 -2.93
N LYS A 118 4.67 18.64 -3.12
CA LYS A 118 3.72 19.53 -2.43
C LYS A 118 3.29 18.93 -1.08
N ARG A 119 4.22 18.89 -0.11
CA ARG A 119 4.03 18.27 1.21
C ARG A 119 2.79 18.76 1.98
N HIS A 120 2.53 20.07 1.96
CA HIS A 120 1.36 20.65 2.63
C HIS A 120 0.03 20.09 2.09
N HIS A 121 -0.08 19.95 0.76
CA HIS A 121 -1.29 19.39 0.15
C HIS A 121 -1.41 17.89 0.42
N ALA A 122 -0.29 17.16 0.44
CA ALA A 122 -0.29 15.75 0.81
C ALA A 122 -0.82 15.54 2.24
N ASP A 123 -0.32 16.31 3.22
CA ASP A 123 -0.79 16.22 4.61
C ASP A 123 -2.27 16.55 4.75
N LEU A 124 -2.75 17.56 4.00
CA LEU A 124 -4.16 17.94 3.98
C LEU A 124 -5.03 16.80 3.43
N TYR A 125 -4.66 16.19 2.31
CA TYR A 125 -5.40 15.06 1.73
C TYR A 125 -5.37 13.82 2.64
N LEU A 126 -4.23 13.50 3.27
CA LEU A 126 -4.14 12.39 4.22
C LEU A 126 -4.96 12.65 5.49
N SER A 127 -5.05 13.89 5.96
CA SER A 127 -5.94 14.26 7.07
C SER A 127 -7.42 14.15 6.70
N ALA A 128 -7.80 14.57 5.50
CA ALA A 128 -9.14 14.42 4.97
C ALA A 128 -9.57 12.94 4.92
N THR A 129 -8.70 12.03 4.43
CA THR A 129 -8.97 10.59 4.41
C THR A 129 -9.29 10.03 5.81
N ARG A 130 -8.59 10.49 6.87
CA ARG A 130 -8.87 10.05 8.26
C ARG A 130 -10.22 10.54 8.76
N ILE A 131 -10.56 11.79 8.46
CA ILE A 131 -11.85 12.37 8.87
C ILE A 131 -13.00 11.66 8.18
N LEU A 132 -12.90 11.44 6.86
CA LEU A 132 -13.92 10.72 6.10
C LEU A 132 -14.09 9.27 6.59
N GLY A 133 -12.99 8.58 6.88
CA GLY A 133 -13.04 7.25 7.51
C GLY A 133 -13.71 7.26 8.88
N GLY A 134 -13.43 8.26 9.71
CA GLY A 134 -14.09 8.44 11.02
C GLY A 134 -15.60 8.71 10.89
N VAL A 135 -16.01 9.55 9.94
CA VAL A 135 -17.43 9.81 9.65
C VAL A 135 -18.15 8.53 9.25
N PHE A 136 -17.55 7.72 8.39
CA PHE A 136 -18.09 6.40 8.01
C PHE A 136 -18.30 5.50 9.23
N LEU A 137 -17.33 5.43 10.15
CA LEU A 137 -17.46 4.65 11.39
C LEU A 137 -18.61 5.14 12.27
N ILE A 138 -18.76 6.46 12.42
CA ILE A 138 -19.82 7.05 13.24
C ILE A 138 -21.20 6.71 12.66
N VAL A 139 -21.39 6.91 11.35
CA VAL A 139 -22.65 6.59 10.67
C VAL A 139 -22.99 5.12 10.84
N LYS A 140 -22.00 4.23 10.67
CA LYS A 140 -22.21 2.78 10.86
C LYS A 140 -22.52 2.39 12.30
N ALA A 141 -21.87 3.01 13.28
CA ALA A 141 -22.17 2.75 14.69
C ALA A 141 -23.60 3.17 15.06
N PHE A 142 -24.09 4.30 14.53
CA PHE A 142 -25.48 4.72 14.72
C PHE A 142 -26.48 3.77 14.06
N GLU A 143 -26.18 3.30 12.84
CA GLU A 143 -27.02 2.33 12.14
C GLU A 143 -27.14 1.00 12.92
N TYR A 144 -26.01 0.47 13.40
CA TYR A 144 -25.98 -0.71 14.27
C TYR A 144 -26.75 -0.50 15.57
N GLY A 145 -26.59 0.65 16.23
CA GLY A 145 -27.30 0.94 17.48
C GLY A 145 -28.82 0.92 17.29
N ARG A 146 -29.30 1.41 16.15
CA ARG A 146 -30.73 1.38 15.80
C ARG A 146 -31.22 -0.03 15.47
N GLU A 147 -30.45 -0.79 14.68
CA GLU A 147 -30.80 -2.18 14.32
C GLU A 147 -30.82 -3.10 15.55
N ILE A 148 -29.89 -2.93 16.50
CA ILE A 148 -29.84 -3.70 17.76
C ILE A 148 -31.03 -3.35 18.67
N THR A 149 -31.41 -2.07 18.73
CA THR A 149 -32.57 -1.63 19.55
C THR A 149 -33.91 -2.07 18.95
N GLU A 150 -33.97 -2.29 17.63
CA GLU A 150 -35.11 -2.88 16.91
C GLU A 150 -35.18 -4.42 17.04
N GLY A 151 -34.22 -5.05 17.74
CA GLY A 151 -34.21 -6.49 18.05
C GLY A 151 -33.45 -7.36 17.04
N HIS A 152 -32.84 -6.75 16.02
CA HIS A 152 -32.02 -7.43 15.02
C HIS A 152 -30.59 -7.63 15.53
N THR A 153 -30.43 -8.69 16.32
CA THR A 153 -29.15 -9.05 16.95
C THR A 153 -28.36 -10.03 16.07
N PRO A 154 -27.03 -10.13 16.23
CA PRO A 154 -26.23 -11.13 15.50
C PRO A 154 -26.62 -12.58 15.80
N VAL A 155 -27.48 -12.83 16.78
CA VAL A 155 -28.02 -14.15 17.15
C VAL A 155 -29.48 -14.35 16.73
N SER A 156 -30.16 -13.32 16.20
CA SER A 156 -31.58 -13.43 15.83
C SER A 156 -31.81 -14.10 14.48
N GLY A 157 -30.80 -14.18 13.61
CA GLY A 157 -30.92 -14.83 12.31
C GLY A 157 -29.57 -14.96 11.58
N LEU A 158 -29.43 -16.01 10.78
CA LEU A 158 -28.22 -16.27 9.99
C LEU A 158 -27.84 -15.11 9.07
N PHE A 159 -28.83 -14.42 8.49
CA PHE A 159 -28.62 -13.22 7.67
C PHE A 159 -27.92 -12.11 8.45
N TRP A 160 -28.43 -11.77 9.65
CA TRP A 160 -27.86 -10.76 10.52
C TRP A 160 -26.46 -11.15 11.02
N SER A 161 -26.20 -12.42 11.32
CA SER A 161 -24.85 -12.89 11.67
C SER A 161 -23.85 -12.63 10.55
N PHE A 162 -24.19 -12.95 9.30
CA PHE A 162 -23.32 -12.68 8.14
C PHE A 162 -23.16 -11.19 7.87
N TYR A 163 -24.23 -10.41 7.99
CA TYR A 163 -24.19 -8.95 7.86
C TYR A 163 -23.18 -8.36 8.86
N TYR A 164 -23.38 -8.56 10.17
CA TYR A 164 -22.49 -8.03 11.20
C TYR A 164 -21.06 -8.55 11.09
N ALA A 165 -20.84 -9.80 10.69
CA ALA A 165 -19.50 -10.33 10.48
C ALA A 165 -18.77 -9.64 9.33
N MET A 166 -19.43 -9.48 8.17
CA MET A 166 -18.83 -8.88 6.97
C MET A 166 -18.58 -7.39 7.17
N THR A 167 -19.58 -6.65 7.65
CA THR A 167 -19.47 -5.20 7.86
C THR A 167 -18.62 -4.87 9.09
N GLY A 168 -18.61 -5.73 10.12
CA GLY A 168 -17.74 -5.60 11.29
C GLY A 168 -16.26 -5.81 10.96
N LEU A 169 -15.93 -6.84 10.18
CA LEU A 169 -14.57 -7.03 9.68
C LEU A 169 -14.13 -5.86 8.79
N HIS A 170 -15.02 -5.39 7.92
CA HIS A 170 -14.73 -4.21 7.09
C HIS A 170 -14.46 -2.96 7.92
N ALA A 171 -15.26 -2.71 8.96
CA ALA A 171 -15.03 -1.59 9.88
C ALA A 171 -13.68 -1.71 10.59
N LEU A 172 -13.29 -2.90 11.04
CA LEU A 172 -11.99 -3.17 11.63
C LEU A 172 -10.84 -2.86 10.64
N HIS A 173 -10.99 -3.27 9.39
CA HIS A 173 -10.02 -2.96 8.33
C HIS A 173 -9.87 -1.44 8.11
N VAL A 174 -10.97 -0.68 8.09
CA VAL A 174 -10.94 0.79 7.99
C VAL A 174 -10.23 1.42 9.18
N VAL A 175 -10.46 0.93 10.41
CA VAL A 175 -9.75 1.39 11.62
C VAL A 175 -8.24 1.13 11.49
N ALA A 176 -7.84 -0.07 11.06
CA ALA A 176 -6.44 -0.39 10.82
C ALA A 176 -5.81 0.56 9.79
N GLY A 177 -6.52 0.86 8.70
CA GLY A 177 -6.10 1.84 7.70
C GLY A 177 -5.92 3.26 8.26
N ILE A 178 -6.84 3.72 9.12
CA ILE A 178 -6.73 5.02 9.80
C ILE A 178 -5.50 5.05 10.71
N ILE A 179 -5.23 3.98 11.46
CA ILE A 179 -4.05 3.87 12.34
C ILE A 179 -2.77 3.95 11.53
N VAL A 180 -2.66 3.20 10.43
CA VAL A 180 -1.47 3.24 9.54
C VAL A 180 -1.28 4.64 8.96
N ASN A 181 -2.36 5.29 8.51
CA ASN A 181 -2.29 6.66 8.00
C ASN A 181 -1.90 7.67 9.10
N LEU A 182 -2.34 7.45 10.34
CA LEU A 182 -1.94 8.27 11.50
C LEU A 182 -0.44 8.16 11.80
N ILE A 183 0.15 6.96 11.63
CA ILE A 183 1.58 6.71 11.80
C ILE A 183 2.42 7.31 10.65
N LEU A 184 1.83 7.54 9.47
CA LEU A 184 2.53 8.10 8.31
C LEU A 184 2.74 9.64 8.43
N LEU A 185 1.77 10.36 8.98
CA LEU A 185 1.80 11.83 9.11
C LEU A 185 2.81 12.48 10.09
N PRO A 186 3.40 11.83 11.12
CA PRO A 186 4.39 12.46 12.00
C PRO A 186 5.69 12.88 11.27
N GLY A 187 5.94 12.35 10.06
CA GLY A 187 7.17 12.62 9.30
C GLY A 187 7.31 14.02 8.68
N GLY A 188 6.27 14.86 8.74
CA GLY A 188 6.27 16.22 8.16
C GLY A 188 7.05 17.26 8.96
N ARG A 189 7.49 16.96 10.20
CA ARG A 189 8.24 17.88 11.05
C ARG A 189 9.75 17.87 10.82
N THR A 190 10.23 17.62 9.59
CA THR A 190 11.65 17.83 9.30
C THR A 190 11.92 19.34 9.40
N PRO A 191 12.77 19.82 10.33
CA PRO A 191 13.06 21.23 10.46
C PRO A 191 13.63 21.75 9.14
N ARG A 192 13.10 22.88 8.66
CA ARG A 192 13.73 23.64 7.58
C ARG A 192 15.18 23.88 7.98
N ARG A 193 16.10 23.30 7.22
CA ARG A 193 17.50 23.74 7.21
C ARG A 193 17.46 25.17 6.67
N LEU A 194 17.52 26.13 7.57
CA LEU A 194 17.73 27.53 7.25
C LEU A 194 19.20 27.65 6.85
N GLU A 195 19.42 28.06 5.60
CA GLU A 195 20.69 28.62 5.15
C GLU A 195 20.90 30.01 5.75
#